data_AF-B7LFR9-F1
#
_entry.id   AF-B7LFR9-F1
#
_cell.length_a   1.000
_cell.length_b   1.000
_cell.length_c   1.000
_cell.angle_alpha   90.00
_cell.angle_beta   90.00
_cell.angle_gamma   90.00
#
_symmetry.space_group_name_H-M   'P 1'
#
loop_
_entity.id
_entity.type
_entity.pdbx_description
1 polymer ?
#
loop_
_entity_poly.entity_id
_entity_poly.type
_entity_poly.pdbx_seq_one_letter_code
_entity_poly.pdbx_strand_id
1 'polypeptide(L)' 'MRWLKANTKFRVIYQPVYSPWVNHVEGLWQSLHETITRNQQCRSMWLLLKKVRHFMDTASPFPGGKHGLAKV' A
#
# COMPACT_ATOMS: atom_id res chain seq x y z
N MET A 1 -7.79 23.32 -1.16
CA MET A 1 -6.47 23.86 -0.73
C MET A 1 -6.46 24.52 0.66
N ARG A 2 -7.54 25.13 1.16
CA ARG A 2 -7.53 25.80 2.49
C ARG A 2 -7.10 24.89 3.64
N TRP A 3 -7.54 23.62 3.64
CA TRP A 3 -7.18 22.66 4.68
C TRP A 3 -5.68 22.30 4.69
N LEU A 4 -5.08 22.05 3.52
CA LEU A 4 -3.63 21.78 3.40
C LEU A 4 -2.81 23.01 3.80
N LYS A 5 -3.25 24.21 3.43
CA LYS A 5 -2.62 25.47 3.86
C LYS A 5 -2.65 25.66 5.38
N ALA A 6 -3.69 25.15 6.06
CA ALA A 6 -3.82 25.20 7.51
C ALA A 6 -3.03 24.09 8.24
N ASN A 7 -2.51 23.08 7.53
CA ASN A 7 -1.80 21.95 8.12
C ASN A 7 -0.38 21.82 7.53
N THR A 8 0.53 22.66 8.02
CA THR A 8 1.93 22.73 7.55
C THR A 8 2.76 21.46 7.78
N LYS A 9 2.30 20.54 8.62
CA LYS A 9 2.92 19.22 8.82
C LYS A 9 2.91 18.34 7.57
N PHE A 10 1.99 18.59 6.62
CA PHE A 10 1.89 17.83 5.40
C PHE A 10 2.60 18.55 4.26
N ARG A 11 3.56 17.86 3.64
CA ARG A 11 4.21 18.31 2.41
C ARG A 11 3.52 17.70 1.20
N VAL A 12 3.03 18.54 0.30
CA VAL A 12 2.49 18.10 -0.98
C VAL A 12 3.65 17.82 -1.93
N ILE A 13 3.68 16.63 -2.51
CA ILE A 13 4.66 16.23 -3.52
C ILE A 13 3.93 16.16 -4.85
N TYR A 14 4.44 16.85 -5.86
CA TYR A 14 3.91 16.78 -7.22
C TYR A 14 4.54 15.59 -7.94
N GLN A 15 3.69 14.71 -8.45
CA GLN A 15 4.08 13.56 -9.26
C GLN A 15 3.65 13.80 -10.72
N PRO A 16 4.48 13.38 -11.71
CA PRO A 16 4.12 13.51 -13.11
C PRO A 16 2.91 12.63 -13.46
N VAL A 17 2.10 13.11 -14.40
CA VAL A 17 0.88 12.43 -14.86
C VAL A 17 1.27 11.13 -15.56
N TYR A 18 0.49 10.06 -15.34
CA TYR A 18 0.71 8.72 -15.92
C TYR A 18 2.08 8.11 -15.61
N SER A 19 2.67 8.45 -14.47
CA SER A 19 3.96 7.90 -14.05
C SER A 19 3.79 7.02 -12.80
N PRO A 20 3.17 5.84 -12.93
CA PRO A 20 2.88 4.97 -11.79
C PRO A 20 4.13 4.51 -11.03
N TRP A 21 5.27 4.42 -11.73
CA TRP A 21 6.55 4.00 -11.16
C TRP A 21 7.14 4.97 -10.12
N VAL A 22 6.78 6.26 -10.17
CA VAL A 22 7.22 7.24 -9.15
C VAL A 22 6.30 7.31 -7.94
N ASN A 23 5.13 6.66 -8.00
CA ASN A 23 4.22 6.60 -6.87
C ASN A 23 4.38 5.27 -6.12
N HIS A 24 5.13 5.30 -5.02
CA HIS A 24 5.34 4.10 -4.19
C HIS A 24 4.02 3.48 -3.70
N VAL A 25 2.97 4.29 -3.53
CA VAL A 25 1.65 3.80 -3.14
C VAL A 25 1.07 2.93 -4.26
N GLU A 26 1.22 3.30 -5.53
CA GLU A 26 0.76 2.51 -6.67
C GLU A 26 1.50 1.18 -6.80
N GLY A 27 2.81 1.15 -6.53
CA GLY A 27 3.54 -0.12 -6.44
C GLY A 27 3.00 -1.05 -5.36
N LEU A 28 2.63 -0.50 -4.20
CA LEU A 28 1.99 -1.23 -3.10
C LEU A 28 0.62 -1.78 -3.50
N TRP A 29 -0.20 -0.97 -4.19
CA TRP A 29 -1.49 -1.40 -4.75
C TRP A 29 -1.33 -2.48 -5.81
N GLN A 30 -0.31 -2.39 -6.68
CA GLN A 30 -0.02 -3.41 -7.67
C GLN A 30 0.35 -4.73 -7.01
N SER A 31 1.21 -4.72 -5.98
CA SER A 31 1.57 -5.93 -5.23
C SER A 31 0.37 -6.55 -4.51
N LEU A 32 -0.48 -5.72 -3.89
CA LEU A 32 -1.75 -6.15 -3.32
C LEU A 32 -2.64 -6.83 -4.36
N HIS A 33 -2.72 -6.22 -5.55
CA HIS A 33 -3.54 -6.72 -6.64
C HIS A 33 -3.07 -8.09 -7.10
N GLU A 34 -1.79 -8.23 -7.44
CA GLU A 34 -1.21 -9.49 -7.89
C GLU A 34 -1.35 -10.61 -6.85
N THR A 35 -1.19 -10.29 -5.57
CA THR A 35 -1.16 -11.29 -4.49
C THR A 35 -2.56 -11.72 -4.04
N ILE A 36 -3.51 -10.79 -3.98
CA ILE A 36 -4.80 -11.01 -3.30
C ILE A 36 -5.98 -10.95 -4.25
N THR A 37 -6.14 -9.85 -5.00
CA THR A 37 -7.38 -9.58 -5.75
C THR A 37 -7.35 -10.18 -7.15
N ARG A 38 -6.17 -10.40 -7.74
CA ARG A 38 -6.00 -11.07 -9.03
C ARG A 38 -6.36 -12.55 -8.96
N ASN A 39 -6.15 -13.17 -7.79
CA ASN A 39 -6.50 -14.56 -7.55
C ASN A 39 -7.96 -14.64 -7.05
N GLN A 40 -8.87 -15.09 -7.89
CA GLN A 40 -10.33 -15.14 -7.68
C GLN A 40 -10.79 -16.14 -6.59
N GLN A 41 -9.88 -16.52 -5.68
CA GLN A 41 -10.09 -17.48 -4.60
C GLN A 41 -10.83 -16.89 -3.39
N CYS A 42 -11.05 -15.57 -3.34
CA CYS A 42 -11.78 -14.94 -2.25
C CYS A 42 -13.30 -15.03 -2.51
N ARG A 43 -13.94 -16.06 -1.95
CA ARG A 43 -15.40 -16.29 -2.08
C ARG A 43 -16.27 -15.33 -1.27
N SER A 44 -15.68 -14.62 -0.30
CA SER A 44 -16.39 -13.67 0.55
C SER A 44 -15.57 -12.41 0.79
N MET A 45 -16.26 -11.29 0.97
CA MET A 45 -15.64 -10.00 1.30
C MET A 45 -14.82 -10.07 2.59
N TRP A 46 -15.27 -10.87 3.57
CA TRP A 46 -14.55 -11.06 4.83
C TRP A 46 -13.16 -11.70 4.63
N LEU A 47 -13.09 -12.73 3.80
CA LEU A 47 -11.82 -13.40 3.50
C LEU A 47 -10.86 -12.47 2.77
N LEU A 48 -11.39 -11.65 1.85
CA LEU A 48 -10.61 -10.63 1.17
C LEU A 48 -10.01 -9.63 2.18
N LEU A 49 -10.84 -9.05 3.04
CA LEU A 49 -10.39 -8.09 4.06
C LEU A 49 -9.36 -8.68 5.03
N LYS A 50 -9.51 -9.96 5.41
CA LYS A 50 -8.52 -10.66 6.26
C LYS A 50 -7.17 -10.80 5.56
N LYS A 51 -7.16 -11.15 4.27
CA LYS A 51 -5.93 -11.24 3.48
C LYS A 51 -5.28 -9.87 3.27
N VAL A 52 -6.08 -8.84 2.96
CA VAL A 52 -5.59 -7.45 2.80
C VAL A 52 -4.92 -6.98 4.09
N ARG A 53 -5.54 -7.23 5.26
CA ARG A 53 -4.94 -6.89 6.55
C ARG A 53 -3.60 -7.58 6.77
N HIS A 54 -3.53 -8.89 6.53
CA HIS A 54 -2.29 -9.65 6.66
C HIS A 54 -1.20 -9.16 5.71
N PHE A 55 -1.56 -8.78 4.48
CA PHE A 55 -0.64 -8.20 3.52
C PHE A 55 -0.14 -6.83 3.98
N MET A 56 -1.00 -5.96 4.51
CA MET A 56 -0.60 -4.65 5.03
C MET A 56 0.34 -4.76 6.23
N ASP A 57 0.08 -5.73 7.13
CA ASP A 57 1.00 -6.05 8.23
C ASP A 57 2.36 -6.49 7.68
N THR A 58 2.35 -7.23 6.55
CA THR A 58 3.55 -7.76 5.90
C THR A 58 4.34 -6.73 5.11
N ALA A 59 3.65 -5.83 4.42
CA ALA A 59 4.24 -4.81 3.58
C ALA A 59 4.68 -3.57 4.39
N SER A 60 4.35 -3.50 5.68
CA SER A 60 4.68 -2.36 6.54
C SER A 60 6.20 -2.23 6.73
N PRO A 61 6.80 -1.09 6.34
CA PRO A 61 8.24 -0.84 6.50
C PRO A 61 8.61 -0.35 7.92
N PHE A 62 7.65 -0.21 8.83
CA PHE A 62 7.90 0.29 10.19
C PHE A 62 8.33 -0.84 11.16
N PRO A 63 9.25 -0.56 12.10
CA PRO A 63 9.81 -1.59 12.97
C PRO A 63 8.74 -2.05 13.96
N GLY A 64 8.19 -3.23 13.70
CA GLY A 64 7.06 -3.82 14.40
C GLY A 64 6.46 -4.99 13.62
N GLY A 65 6.60 -4.98 12.29
CA GLY A 65 6.39 -6.16 11.43
C GLY A 65 7.69 -6.96 11.27
N LYS A 66 7.61 -8.29 11.38
CA LYS A 66 8.75 -9.23 11.33
C LYS A 66 9.34 -9.41 9.91
N HIS A 67 9.63 -8.32 9.19
CA HIS A 67 9.98 -8.37 7.76
C HIS A 67 11.48 -8.21 7.48
N GLY A 68 12.31 -8.01 8.51
CA GLY A 68 13.76 -7.94 8.37
C GLY A 68 14.50 -9.28 8.19
N LEU A 69 13.86 -10.32 7.64
CA LEU A 69 14.49 -11.66 7.46
C LEU A 69 14.60 -12.14 6.01
N ALA A 70 14.03 -11.45 5.03
CA ALA A 70 14.30 -11.76 3.63
C ALA A 70 15.52 -10.96 3.16
N LYS A 71 16.71 -11.46 3.50
CA LYS A 71 17.98 -10.99 2.95
C LYS A 71 18.08 -11.48 1.49
N VAL A 72 18.34 -10.55 0.57
CA VAL A 72 18.79 -10.82 -0.81
C VAL A 72 20.14 -11.51 -0.78
#